data_AF-A0A9P7D4E6-F1
#
_entry.id   AF-A0A9P7D4E6-F1
#
_cell.length_a   1.000
_cell.length_b   1.000
_cell.length_c   1.000
_cell.angle_alpha   90.00
_cell.angle_beta   90.00
_cell.angle_gamma   90.00
#
_symmetry.space_group_name_H-M   'P 1'
#
loop_
_entity.id
_entity.type
_entity.pdbx_description
1 polymer ?
#
loop_
_entity_poly.entity_id
_entity_poly.type
_entity_poly.pdbx_seq_one_letter_code
_entity_poly.pdbx_strand_id
1 'polypeptide(L)'
;MMVYLAVTRTPSYINTLSSLLAHTHPSNMTFVSNDPSWWPFINSARFLSYILVSASTVVIYDCVLTLGQEIELIWRQRWSLMTVLYLSIRYIGTIYIVTYILDSPTVSLSDAVSNDIEITQSWVNVVVTAMMGVIMIARLHALYQGSRKMLIFLIVIFLAVNIACIVLTTIGIKFIVGEEVILSNTYACGYNYEGDVELLITMVWILGTAWEVLALFLSVWIAVGHFRDMRQFRSSTGSIVEDCFTVMIKSHLLYFASFTTVACLQLGHISPAILDSNSVGTEIYTGILQISLIVQMFVLGPRLILSVREYNARLVTDSDAGTHMTSIAFQERVHVSTSSTV
;
A
#
# COMPACT_ATOMS: atom_id res chain seq x y z
N MET A 1 11.17 28.48 1.95
CA MET A 1 11.88 29.13 3.06
C MET A 1 11.14 28.97 4.40
N MET A 2 9.83 29.24 4.51
CA MET A 2 9.08 28.90 5.74
C MET A 2 8.93 27.38 6.00
N VAL A 3 8.88 26.56 4.96
CA VAL A 3 8.97 25.08 5.07
C VAL A 3 10.35 24.62 5.56
N TYR A 4 11.40 25.43 5.38
CA TYR A 4 12.78 25.08 5.76
C TYR A 4 13.09 25.33 7.24
N LEU A 5 12.33 26.21 7.91
CA LEU A 5 12.50 26.55 9.33
C LEU A 5 11.59 25.73 10.25
N ALA A 6 10.59 25.05 9.68
CA ALA A 6 9.62 24.21 10.37
C ALA A 6 10.10 22.76 10.59
N VAL A 7 11.07 22.30 9.81
CA VAL A 7 11.52 20.89 9.69
C VAL A 7 12.62 20.52 10.69
N THR A 8 13.15 21.49 11.46
CA THR A 8 14.29 21.27 12.37
C THR A 8 13.88 21.04 13.84
N ARG A 9 12.59 20.82 14.13
CA ARG A 9 12.13 20.58 15.51
C ARG A 9 11.31 19.30 15.61
N THR A 10 11.98 18.27 16.10
CA THR A 10 11.41 17.07 16.71
C THR A 10 10.62 17.43 17.98
N PRO A 11 9.60 16.62 18.35
CA PRO A 11 8.79 16.87 19.54
C PRO A 11 9.63 16.99 20.81
N SER A 12 9.24 17.92 21.69
CA SER A 12 9.98 18.30 22.91
C SER A 12 10.39 17.12 23.81
N TYR A 13 9.61 16.05 23.88
CA TYR A 13 9.87 14.88 24.71
C TYR A 13 10.84 13.88 24.06
N ILE A 14 10.81 13.74 22.73
CA ILE A 14 11.82 12.98 21.97
C ILE A 14 13.16 13.69 22.06
N ASN A 15 13.17 15.03 22.03
CA ASN A 15 14.37 15.83 22.30
C ASN A 15 14.87 15.69 23.74
N THR A 16 13.97 15.49 24.70
CA THR A 16 14.36 15.28 26.09
C THR A 16 15.00 13.90 26.25
N LEU A 17 14.41 12.84 25.66
CA LEU A 17 14.98 11.49 25.63
C LEU A 17 16.30 11.43 24.86
N SER A 18 16.37 12.02 23.66
CA SER A 18 17.58 12.03 22.83
C SER A 18 18.70 12.87 23.46
N SER A 19 18.39 14.00 24.11
CA SER A 19 19.41 14.79 24.84
C SER A 19 19.90 14.11 26.13
N LEU A 20 19.03 13.36 26.83
CA LEU A 20 19.41 12.58 28.01
C LEU A 20 20.26 11.37 27.65
N LEU A 21 19.94 10.68 26.55
CA LEU A 21 20.73 9.55 26.04
C LEU A 21 22.06 10.02 25.42
N ALA A 22 22.09 11.15 24.70
CA ALA A 22 23.31 11.70 24.10
C ALA A 22 24.37 12.15 25.13
N HIS A 23 23.97 12.42 26.38
CA HIS A 23 24.88 12.88 27.42
C HIS A 23 25.42 11.78 28.35
N THR A 24 24.92 10.55 28.26
CA THR A 24 25.38 9.47 29.15
C THR A 24 25.37 8.11 28.47
N HIS A 25 26.59 7.61 28.24
CA HIS A 25 27.02 6.20 28.14
C HIS A 25 27.46 5.65 26.77
N PRO A 26 28.48 4.76 26.77
CA PRO A 26 28.93 4.04 25.59
C PRO A 26 27.92 2.92 25.26
N SER A 27 27.29 3.05 24.10
CA SER A 27 26.74 2.05 23.13
C SER A 27 26.49 0.58 23.50
N ASN A 28 26.29 0.20 24.77
CA ASN A 28 26.06 -1.20 25.16
C ASN A 28 25.38 -1.42 26.53
N MET A 29 24.76 -0.38 27.12
CA MET A 29 23.99 -0.54 28.36
C MET A 29 22.52 -0.17 28.12
N THR A 30 21.62 -1.10 28.44
CA THR A 30 20.17 -0.90 28.45
C THR A 30 19.82 0.25 29.40
N PHE A 31 19.05 1.24 28.91
CA PHE A 31 18.63 2.37 29.74
C PHE A 31 17.41 1.95 30.56
N VAL A 32 17.52 2.00 31.90
CA VAL A 32 16.42 1.64 32.80
C VAL A 32 15.96 2.86 33.58
N SER A 33 14.69 3.25 33.43
CA SER A 33 14.09 4.35 34.18
C SER A 33 12.69 4.03 34.69
N ASN A 34 12.44 4.36 35.96
CA ASN A 34 11.14 4.18 36.63
C ASN A 34 10.46 5.52 36.95
N ASP A 35 10.88 6.60 36.29
CA ASP A 35 10.31 7.93 36.49
C ASP A 35 8.87 8.00 35.92
N PRO A 36 7.86 8.44 36.70
CA PRO A 36 6.51 8.69 36.22
C PRO A 36 6.41 9.66 35.02
N SER A 37 7.44 10.49 34.77
CA SER A 37 7.51 11.36 33.59
C SER A 37 7.40 10.61 32.25
N TRP A 38 7.70 9.30 32.24
CA TRP A 38 7.60 8.43 31.05
C TRP A 38 6.21 7.86 30.79
N TRP A 39 5.26 7.99 31.72
CA TRP A 39 3.92 7.40 31.57
C TRP A 39 3.16 7.86 30.31
N PRO A 40 3.22 9.14 29.88
CA PRO A 40 2.59 9.57 28.64
C PRO A 40 3.14 8.80 27.43
N PHE A 41 4.46 8.64 27.31
CA PHE A 41 5.09 7.90 26.22
C PHE A 41 4.68 6.42 26.20
N ILE A 42 4.70 5.77 27.37
CA ILE A 42 4.25 4.37 27.51
C ILE A 42 2.78 4.24 27.08
N ASN A 43 1.94 5.22 27.45
CA ASN A 43 0.53 5.23 27.07
C ASN A 43 0.34 5.40 25.55
N SER A 44 1.08 6.31 24.91
CA SER A 44 1.06 6.51 23.46
C SER A 44 1.52 5.25 22.71
N ALA A 45 2.60 4.59 23.17
CA ALA A 45 3.09 3.35 22.57
C ALA A 45 2.07 2.20 22.67
N ARG A 46 1.41 2.07 23.83
CA ARG A 46 0.31 1.10 24.02
C ARG A 46 -0.88 1.41 23.11
N PHE A 47 -1.25 2.69 22.98
CA PHE A 47 -2.34 3.12 22.11
C PHE A 47 -2.06 2.75 20.64
N LEU A 48 -0.86 3.05 20.13
CA LEU A 48 -0.44 2.66 18.78
C LEU A 48 -0.44 1.13 18.58
N SER A 49 -0.03 0.38 19.61
CA SER A 49 -0.08 -1.09 19.57
C SER A 49 -1.52 -1.61 19.41
N TYR A 50 -2.50 -1.02 20.09
CA TYR A 50 -3.91 -1.40 19.93
C TYR A 50 -4.45 -1.06 18.53
N ILE A 51 -4.08 0.11 17.99
CA ILE A 51 -4.42 0.51 16.62
C ILE A 51 -3.87 -0.49 15.61
N LEU A 52 -2.61 -0.88 15.79
CA LEU A 52 -1.94 -1.84 14.92
C LEU A 52 -2.63 -3.22 14.96
N VAL A 53 -2.98 -3.72 16.15
CA VAL A 53 -3.73 -4.98 16.28
C VAL A 53 -5.09 -4.88 15.57
N SER A 54 -5.75 -3.72 15.66
CA SER A 54 -6.98 -3.45 14.91
C SER A 54 -6.73 -3.46 13.39
N ALA A 55 -5.71 -2.77 12.90
CA ALA A 55 -5.34 -2.77 11.49
C ALA A 55 -5.00 -4.18 10.96
N SER A 56 -4.29 -4.96 11.78
CA SER A 56 -3.95 -6.36 11.52
C SER A 56 -5.20 -7.22 11.37
N THR A 57 -6.19 -7.01 12.25
CA THR A 57 -7.49 -7.69 12.19
C THR A 57 -8.21 -7.37 10.88
N VAL A 58 -8.17 -6.12 10.41
CA VAL A 58 -8.76 -5.72 9.12
C VAL A 58 -8.11 -6.46 7.95
N VAL A 59 -6.77 -6.58 7.93
CA VAL A 59 -6.05 -7.29 6.85
C VAL A 59 -6.33 -8.79 6.90
N ILE A 60 -6.37 -9.39 8.09
CA ILE A 60 -6.73 -10.81 8.25
C ILE A 60 -8.19 -11.04 7.84
N TYR A 61 -9.09 -10.13 8.18
CA TYR A 61 -10.49 -10.22 7.79
C TYR A 61 -10.68 -10.11 6.27
N ASP A 62 -10.04 -9.12 5.64
CA ASP A 62 -9.98 -9.03 4.18
C ASP A 62 -9.40 -10.31 3.60
N CYS A 63 -8.39 -10.88 4.28
CA CYS A 63 -7.77 -12.10 3.84
C CYS A 63 -8.74 -13.25 3.74
N VAL A 64 -9.45 -13.54 4.84
CA VAL A 64 -10.47 -14.58 4.90
C VAL A 64 -11.57 -14.35 3.87
N LEU A 65 -11.98 -13.09 3.66
CA LEU A 65 -13.02 -12.75 2.69
C LEU A 65 -12.60 -13.04 1.23
N THR A 66 -11.33 -12.81 0.89
CA THR A 66 -10.82 -13.01 -0.47
C THR A 66 -10.40 -14.45 -0.76
N LEU A 67 -10.22 -15.32 0.26
CA LEU A 67 -9.75 -16.70 0.08
C LEU A 67 -10.60 -17.50 -0.93
N GLY A 68 -11.92 -17.36 -0.90
CA GLY A 68 -12.80 -18.07 -1.84
C GLY A 68 -12.52 -17.66 -3.29
N GLN A 69 -12.37 -16.35 -3.52
CA GLN A 69 -12.03 -15.79 -4.83
C GLN A 69 -10.60 -16.17 -5.25
N GLU A 70 -9.65 -16.24 -4.32
CA GLU A 70 -8.26 -16.63 -4.60
C GLU A 70 -8.17 -18.07 -5.11
N ILE A 71 -8.85 -19.01 -4.45
CA ILE A 71 -8.84 -20.42 -4.85
C ILE A 71 -9.35 -20.56 -6.29
N GLU A 72 -10.38 -19.81 -6.65
CA GLU A 72 -10.97 -19.88 -7.99
C GLU A 72 -10.17 -19.11 -9.06
N LEU A 73 -9.74 -17.88 -8.78
CA LEU A 73 -9.16 -16.96 -9.76
C LEU A 73 -7.63 -17.02 -9.83
N ILE A 74 -6.95 -17.53 -8.81
CA ILE A 74 -5.49 -17.53 -8.72
C ILE A 74 -4.97 -18.96 -8.76
N TRP A 75 -5.50 -19.85 -7.92
CA TRP A 75 -4.98 -21.22 -7.81
C TRP A 75 -5.42 -22.13 -8.96
N ARG A 76 -6.63 -21.95 -9.51
CA ARG A 76 -7.11 -22.75 -10.66
C ARG A 76 -6.71 -22.19 -12.03
N GLN A 77 -6.19 -20.96 -12.09
CA GLN A 77 -5.77 -20.34 -13.35
C GLN A 77 -4.27 -20.52 -13.63
N ARG A 78 -3.87 -20.24 -14.89
CA ARG A 78 -2.46 -20.26 -15.28
C ARG A 78 -1.67 -19.20 -14.51
N TRP A 79 -0.46 -19.56 -14.10
CA TRP A 79 0.48 -18.65 -13.46
C TRP A 79 0.82 -17.51 -14.42
N SER A 80 0.51 -16.28 -14.01
CA SER A 80 0.87 -15.05 -14.73
C SER A 80 1.66 -14.14 -13.81
N LEU A 81 2.33 -13.14 -14.37
CA LEU A 81 3.06 -12.12 -13.60
C LEU A 81 2.17 -11.48 -12.52
N MET A 82 0.90 -11.19 -12.85
CA MET A 82 -0.08 -10.67 -11.89
C MET A 82 -0.40 -11.65 -10.75
N THR A 83 -0.35 -12.96 -11.00
CA THR A 83 -0.54 -13.99 -9.96
C THR A 83 0.61 -13.91 -8.96
N VAL A 84 1.84 -13.80 -9.46
CA VAL A 84 3.04 -13.73 -8.61
C VAL A 84 3.02 -12.45 -7.79
N LEU A 85 2.75 -11.29 -8.41
CA LEU A 85 2.66 -10.02 -7.69
C LEU A 85 1.59 -10.05 -6.59
N TYR A 86 0.42 -10.64 -6.87
CA TYR A 86 -0.64 -10.81 -5.88
C TYR A 86 -0.16 -11.61 -4.67
N LEU A 87 0.40 -12.80 -4.92
CA LEU A 87 0.87 -13.69 -3.84
C LEU A 87 1.99 -13.01 -3.05
N SER A 88 2.94 -12.36 -3.73
CA SER A 88 4.03 -11.63 -3.07
C SER A 88 3.50 -10.55 -2.12
N ILE A 89 2.60 -9.67 -2.57
CA ILE A 89 2.01 -8.62 -1.70
C ILE A 89 1.31 -9.24 -0.50
N ARG A 90 0.60 -10.36 -0.71
CA ARG A 90 -0.15 -11.04 0.35
C ARG A 90 0.74 -11.65 1.43
N TYR A 91 1.76 -12.40 1.04
CA TYR A 91 2.69 -13.01 1.98
C TYR A 91 3.56 -11.97 2.68
N ILE A 92 4.03 -10.96 1.95
CA ILE A 92 4.82 -9.86 2.52
C ILE A 92 3.98 -9.08 3.52
N GLY A 93 2.70 -8.78 3.23
CA GLY A 93 1.81 -8.12 4.18
C GLY A 93 1.53 -8.93 5.44
N THR A 94 1.44 -10.25 5.31
CA THR A 94 1.28 -11.13 6.47
C THR A 94 2.52 -11.12 7.36
N ILE A 95 3.71 -11.20 6.74
CA ILE A 95 4.99 -11.10 7.45
C ILE A 95 5.11 -9.74 8.14
N TYR A 96 4.79 -8.66 7.42
CA TYR A 96 4.85 -7.29 7.93
C TYR A 96 4.02 -7.10 9.20
N ILE A 97 2.78 -7.58 9.20
CA ILE A 97 1.88 -7.53 10.38
C ILE A 97 2.47 -8.32 11.55
N VAL A 98 2.98 -9.53 11.31
CA VAL A 98 3.54 -10.36 12.36
C VAL A 98 4.77 -9.71 12.99
N THR A 99 5.68 -9.14 12.17
CA THR A 99 6.87 -8.45 12.68
C THR A 99 6.51 -7.23 13.51
N TYR A 100 5.45 -6.50 13.14
CA TYR A 100 5.02 -5.30 13.84
C TYR A 100 4.35 -5.62 15.19
N ILE A 101 3.62 -6.74 15.28
CA ILE A 101 3.05 -7.22 16.55
C ILE A 101 4.17 -7.69 17.50
N LEU A 102 5.21 -8.33 16.96
CA LEU A 102 6.37 -8.76 17.75
C LEU A 102 7.13 -7.57 18.35
N ASP A 103 7.24 -6.46 17.63
CA ASP A 103 7.86 -5.20 18.09
C ASP A 103 7.02 -4.42 19.13
N SER A 104 5.86 -4.94 19.51
CA SER A 104 5.02 -4.30 20.54
C SER A 104 5.71 -4.34 21.92
N PRO A 105 5.44 -3.35 22.80
CA PRO A 105 6.13 -3.17 24.09
C PRO A 105 5.88 -4.28 25.13
N THR A 106 5.27 -5.39 24.72
CA THR A 106 5.00 -6.57 25.52
C THR A 106 6.09 -7.63 25.43
N VAL A 107 6.95 -7.57 24.40
CA VAL A 107 8.02 -8.54 24.17
C VAL A 107 9.37 -7.86 24.40
N SER A 108 10.22 -8.44 25.25
CA SER A 108 11.61 -8.00 25.41
C SER A 108 12.40 -8.38 24.17
N LEU A 109 12.70 -7.40 23.32
CA LEU A 109 13.55 -7.54 22.14
C LEU A 109 14.90 -6.89 22.42
N SER A 110 15.97 -7.59 22.07
CA SER A 110 17.32 -7.03 22.12
C SER A 110 17.48 -5.92 21.09
N ASP A 111 18.34 -4.93 21.39
CA ASP A 111 18.80 -3.86 20.49
C ASP A 111 18.95 -4.28 19.02
N ALA A 112 19.68 -5.39 18.80
CA ALA A 112 19.97 -5.88 17.46
C ALA A 112 18.70 -6.33 16.72
N VAL A 113 17.77 -6.97 17.43
CA VAL A 113 16.54 -7.50 16.82
C VAL A 113 15.57 -6.37 16.49
N SER A 114 15.45 -5.35 17.33
CA SER A 114 14.59 -4.20 17.02
C SER A 114 15.12 -3.38 15.84
N ASN A 115 16.44 -3.14 15.79
CA ASN A 115 17.05 -2.50 14.63
C ASN A 115 16.86 -3.31 13.34
N ASP A 116 17.01 -4.64 13.40
CA ASP A 116 16.75 -5.53 12.27
C ASP A 116 15.28 -5.49 11.83
N ILE A 117 14.33 -5.38 12.77
CA ILE A 117 12.90 -5.23 12.47
C ILE A 117 12.64 -3.91 11.75
N GLU A 118 13.16 -2.78 12.24
CA GLU A 118 12.95 -1.46 11.62
C GLU A 118 13.53 -1.39 10.20
N ILE A 119 14.73 -1.96 10.02
CA ILE A 119 15.36 -2.12 8.70
C ILE A 119 14.44 -2.94 7.79
N THR A 120 13.97 -4.09 8.28
CA THR A 120 13.10 -4.99 7.52
C THR A 120 11.81 -4.29 7.12
N GLN A 121 11.18 -3.54 8.03
CA GLN A 121 9.95 -2.80 7.76
C GLN A 121 10.14 -1.71 6.69
N SER A 122 11.24 -0.97 6.79
CA SER A 122 11.61 0.06 5.79
C SER A 122 11.75 -0.54 4.40
N TRP A 123 12.44 -1.68 4.28
CA TRP A 123 12.60 -2.38 3.00
C TRP A 123 11.29 -2.97 2.49
N VAL A 124 10.45 -3.53 3.37
CA VAL A 124 9.13 -4.04 3.00
C VAL A 124 8.28 -2.93 2.38
N ASN A 125 8.28 -1.72 2.94
CA ASN A 125 7.56 -0.58 2.39
C ASN A 125 8.02 -0.23 0.97
N VAL A 126 9.34 -0.14 0.75
CA VAL A 126 9.93 0.10 -0.58
C VAL A 126 9.51 -0.98 -1.58
N VAL A 127 9.60 -2.24 -1.19
CA VAL A 127 9.29 -3.39 -2.04
C VAL A 127 7.80 -3.45 -2.39
N VAL A 128 6.90 -3.21 -1.44
CA VAL A 128 5.45 -3.21 -1.66
C VAL A 128 5.03 -2.03 -2.54
N THR A 129 5.57 -0.84 -2.28
CA THR A 129 5.32 0.35 -3.12
C THR A 129 5.79 0.12 -4.56
N ALA A 130 6.95 -0.52 -4.75
CA ALA A 130 7.43 -0.89 -6.08
C ALA A 130 6.49 -1.89 -6.77
N MET A 131 6.04 -2.94 -6.07
CA MET A 131 5.08 -3.89 -6.62
C MET A 131 3.75 -3.22 -7.04
N MET A 132 3.24 -2.32 -6.22
CA MET A 132 2.05 -1.51 -6.53
C MET A 132 2.23 -0.68 -7.79
N GLY A 133 3.39 -0.03 -7.95
CA GLY A 133 3.72 0.70 -9.15
C GLY A 133 3.81 -0.19 -10.40
N VAL A 134 4.35 -1.41 -10.28
CA VAL A 134 4.36 -2.38 -11.39
C VAL A 134 2.95 -2.80 -11.79
N ILE A 135 2.05 -3.03 -10.82
CA ILE A 135 0.63 -3.33 -11.09
C ILE A 135 0.00 -2.16 -11.84
N MET A 136 0.25 -0.93 -11.40
CA MET A 136 -0.26 0.28 -12.04
C MET A 136 0.25 0.43 -13.48
N ILE A 137 1.55 0.20 -13.74
CA ILE A 137 2.12 0.24 -15.09
C ILE A 137 1.47 -0.80 -15.99
N ALA A 138 1.33 -2.04 -15.51
CA ALA A 138 0.75 -3.11 -16.31
C ALA A 138 -0.72 -2.82 -16.66
N ARG A 139 -1.48 -2.21 -15.74
CA ARG A 139 -2.86 -1.77 -15.99
C ARG A 139 -2.94 -0.58 -16.94
N LEU A 140 -2.11 0.44 -16.76
CA LEU A 140 -1.99 1.56 -17.70
C LEU A 140 -1.60 1.09 -19.10
N HIS A 141 -0.69 0.14 -19.21
CA HIS A 141 -0.30 -0.45 -20.50
C HIS A 141 -1.48 -1.13 -21.21
N ALA A 142 -2.30 -1.88 -20.47
CA ALA A 142 -3.52 -2.46 -21.01
C ALA A 142 -4.53 -1.38 -21.45
N LEU A 143 -4.64 -0.30 -20.68
CA LEU A 143 -5.50 0.86 -20.98
C LEU A 143 -5.07 1.61 -22.26
N TYR A 144 -3.76 1.68 -22.52
CA TYR A 144 -3.16 2.27 -23.71
C TYR A 144 -3.06 1.28 -24.89
N GLN A 145 -3.92 0.27 -24.95
CA GLN A 145 -4.00 -0.73 -26.03
C GLN A 145 -2.66 -1.42 -26.33
N GLY A 146 -1.78 -1.56 -25.34
CA GLY A 146 -0.49 -2.23 -25.51
C GLY A 146 0.58 -1.39 -26.23
N SER A 147 0.47 -0.05 -26.22
CA SER A 147 1.47 0.82 -26.84
C SER A 147 2.85 0.67 -26.19
N ARG A 148 3.80 0.06 -26.92
CA ARG A 148 5.18 -0.15 -26.44
C ARG A 148 5.90 1.15 -26.09
N LYS A 149 5.61 2.25 -26.80
CA LYS A 149 6.22 3.56 -26.54
C LYS A 149 5.82 4.09 -25.16
N MET A 150 4.54 3.97 -24.81
CA MET A 150 4.03 4.39 -23.50
C MET A 150 4.58 3.50 -22.38
N LEU A 151 4.68 2.19 -22.62
CA LEU A 151 5.28 1.26 -21.67
C LEU A 151 6.73 1.62 -21.35
N ILE A 152 7.55 1.88 -22.37
CA ILE A 152 8.95 2.28 -22.18
C ILE A 152 9.01 3.59 -21.39
N PHE A 153 8.18 4.58 -21.73
CA PHE A 153 8.10 5.84 -20.99
C PHE A 153 7.77 5.64 -19.50
N LEU A 154 6.74 4.84 -19.20
CA LEU A 154 6.34 4.52 -17.82
C LEU A 154 7.43 3.79 -17.05
N ILE A 155 8.07 2.79 -17.66
CA ILE A 155 9.14 2.00 -17.02
C ILE A 155 10.34 2.90 -16.70
N VAL A 156 10.74 3.78 -17.61
CA VAL A 156 11.90 4.66 -17.41
C VAL A 156 11.67 5.61 -16.24
N ILE A 157 10.51 6.28 -16.20
CA ILE A 157 10.18 7.20 -15.10
C ILE A 157 10.04 6.44 -13.77
N PHE A 158 9.33 5.31 -13.78
CA PHE A 158 9.16 4.49 -12.61
C PHE A 158 10.50 4.03 -12.03
N LEU A 159 11.41 3.57 -12.89
CA LEU A 159 12.72 3.11 -12.47
C LEU A 159 13.55 4.27 -11.89
N ALA A 160 13.50 5.45 -12.49
CA ALA A 160 14.17 6.64 -11.95
C ALA A 160 13.66 7.00 -10.54
N VAL A 161 12.34 7.01 -10.35
CA VAL A 161 11.71 7.27 -9.05
C VAL A 161 12.10 6.20 -8.03
N ASN A 162 12.03 4.91 -8.38
CA ASN A 162 12.37 3.82 -7.47
C ASN A 162 13.83 3.82 -7.06
N ILE A 163 14.75 4.08 -8.00
CA ILE A 163 16.18 4.19 -7.70
C ILE A 163 16.41 5.32 -6.69
N ALA A 164 15.78 6.49 -6.90
CA ALA A 164 15.88 7.59 -5.95
C ALA A 164 15.33 7.21 -4.56
N CYS A 165 14.17 6.54 -4.50
CA CYS A 165 13.59 6.07 -3.24
C CYS A 165 14.50 5.06 -2.51
N ILE A 166 15.10 4.11 -3.24
CA ILE A 166 16.04 3.13 -2.67
C ILE A 166 17.26 3.84 -2.09
N VAL A 167 17.86 4.77 -2.84
CA VAL A 167 19.03 5.52 -2.37
C VAL A 167 18.69 6.32 -1.10
N LEU A 168 17.60 7.09 -1.11
CA LEU A 168 17.18 7.88 0.05
C LEU A 168 16.90 7.00 1.27
N THR A 169 16.25 5.85 1.09
CA THR A 169 15.96 4.91 2.18
C THR A 169 17.25 4.31 2.74
N THR A 170 18.20 3.92 1.89
CA THR A 170 19.49 3.37 2.35
C THR A 170 20.33 4.40 3.11
N ILE A 171 20.20 5.68 2.77
CA ILE A 171 20.85 6.77 3.50
C ILE A 171 20.13 6.96 4.84
N GLY A 172 18.80 7.00 4.85
CA GLY A 172 17.99 7.18 6.07
C GLY A 172 18.25 6.09 7.11
N ILE A 173 18.32 4.83 6.69
CA ILE A 173 18.59 3.69 7.60
C ILE A 173 19.94 3.82 8.31
N LYS A 174 20.97 4.42 7.68
CA LYS A 174 22.29 4.58 8.32
C LYS A 174 22.29 5.54 9.51
N PHE A 175 21.26 6.36 9.63
CA PHE A 175 21.09 7.36 10.67
C PHE A 175 20.11 6.92 11.76
N ILE A 176 19.59 5.69 11.68
CA ILE A 176 18.73 5.10 12.69
C ILE A 176 19.60 4.24 13.60
N VAL A 177 19.64 4.61 14.88
CA VAL A 177 20.22 3.78 15.94
C VAL A 177 19.09 3.40 16.90
N GLY A 178 18.75 2.12 16.95
CA GLY A 178 17.80 1.58 17.92
C GLY A 178 18.51 1.23 19.23
N GLU A 179 18.02 1.76 20.33
CA GLU A 179 18.47 1.45 21.69
C GLU A 179 17.31 0.86 22.51
N GLU A 180 17.57 -0.18 23.28
CA GLU A 180 16.64 -0.85 24.19
C GLU A 180 16.51 -0.02 25.46
N VAL A 181 15.27 0.39 25.72
CA VAL A 181 14.89 1.26 26.82
C VAL A 181 13.84 0.53 27.67
N ILE A 182 14.17 0.31 28.94
CA ILE A 182 13.27 -0.30 29.92
C ILE A 182 12.65 0.85 30.74
N LEU A 183 11.37 1.13 30.45
CA LEU A 183 10.63 2.25 31.05
C LEU A 183 9.53 1.70 31.96
N SER A 184 9.66 1.86 33.28
CA SER A 184 8.70 1.35 34.27
C SER A 184 8.31 -0.12 34.01
N ASN A 185 9.32 -0.98 33.84
CA ASN A 185 9.15 -2.42 33.56
C ASN A 185 8.39 -2.72 32.24
N THR A 186 8.30 -1.75 31.33
CA THR A 186 7.83 -1.92 29.95
C THR A 186 9.04 -1.88 29.03
N TYR A 187 9.19 -2.89 28.16
CA TYR A 187 10.26 -2.94 27.16
C TYR A 187 9.85 -2.06 25.98
N ALA A 188 10.71 -1.13 25.58
CA ALA A 188 10.50 -0.32 24.38
C ALA A 188 11.84 -0.13 23.66
N CYS A 189 11.80 0.03 22.35
CA CYS A 189 12.96 0.54 21.62
C CYS A 189 12.81 2.02 21.34
N GLY A 190 13.81 2.78 21.78
CA GLY A 190 13.98 4.18 21.43
C GLY A 190 14.81 4.26 20.15
N TYR A 191 14.22 4.79 19.08
CA TYR A 191 14.97 5.10 17.88
C TYR A 191 15.51 6.53 17.99
N ASN A 192 16.83 6.66 18.07
CA ASN A 192 17.49 7.95 17.94
C ASN A 192 17.74 8.22 16.45
N TYR A 193 17.13 9.27 15.93
CA TYR A 193 17.35 9.74 14.56
C TYR A 193 18.47 10.78 14.57
N GLU A 194 19.67 10.38 14.15
CA GLU A 194 20.80 11.30 14.06
C GLU A 194 20.79 11.99 12.68
N GLY A 195 20.29 13.24 12.59
CA GLY A 195 20.25 14.04 11.35
C GLY A 195 18.87 14.16 10.71
N ASP A 196 18.82 14.56 9.43
CA ASP A 196 17.58 14.90 8.70
C ASP A 196 16.79 13.67 8.18
N VAL A 197 16.64 12.62 9.00
CA VAL A 197 15.94 11.36 8.60
C VAL A 197 14.49 11.62 8.20
N GLU A 198 13.80 12.49 8.93
CA GLU A 198 12.41 12.88 8.65
C GLU A 198 12.27 13.56 7.26
N LEU A 199 13.28 14.34 6.87
CA LEU A 199 13.34 14.97 5.55
C LEU A 199 13.54 13.93 4.45
N LEU A 200 14.41 12.93 4.67
CA LEU A 200 14.61 11.82 3.72
C LEU A 200 13.34 11.01 3.52
N ILE A 201 12.63 10.66 4.61
CA ILE A 201 11.32 9.99 4.56
C ILE A 201 10.33 10.84 3.77
N THR A 202 10.28 12.14 4.05
CA THR A 202 9.41 13.09 3.33
C THR A 202 9.71 13.13 1.83
N MET A 203 10.99 13.14 1.45
CA MET A 203 11.39 13.11 0.03
C MET A 203 10.92 11.83 -0.67
N VAL A 204 11.03 10.67 -0.03
CA VAL A 204 10.52 9.40 -0.56
C VAL A 204 9.01 9.47 -0.81
N TRP A 205 8.26 10.03 0.16
CA TRP A 205 6.81 10.22 0.02
C TRP A 205 6.42 11.19 -1.11
N ILE A 206 7.17 12.29 -1.26
CA ILE A 206 6.93 13.26 -2.34
C ILE A 206 7.18 12.61 -3.70
N LEU A 207 8.27 11.85 -3.85
CA LEU A 207 8.59 11.13 -5.08
C LEU A 207 7.53 10.08 -5.42
N GLY A 208 7.07 9.30 -4.43
CA GLY A 208 5.98 8.35 -4.60
C GLY A 208 4.66 9.02 -4.99
N THR A 209 4.33 10.14 -4.34
CA THR A 209 3.14 10.94 -4.67
C THR A 209 3.21 11.51 -6.07
N ALA A 210 4.38 12.01 -6.50
CA ALA A 210 4.57 12.53 -7.86
C ALA A 210 4.35 11.44 -8.92
N TRP A 211 4.84 10.22 -8.67
CA TRP A 211 4.59 9.07 -9.53
C TRP A 211 3.10 8.74 -9.63
N GLU A 212 2.38 8.70 -8.51
CA GLU A 212 0.96 8.36 -8.49
C GLU A 212 0.08 9.45 -9.13
N VAL A 213 0.45 10.73 -8.96
CA VAL A 213 -0.22 11.84 -9.65
C VAL A 213 -0.03 11.72 -11.17
N LEU A 214 1.17 11.36 -11.64
CA LEU A 214 1.42 11.11 -13.05
C LEU A 214 0.58 9.94 -13.57
N ALA A 215 0.52 8.84 -12.82
CA ALA A 215 -0.28 7.66 -13.18
C ALA A 215 -1.79 7.98 -13.24
N LEU A 216 -2.31 8.74 -12.26
CA LEU A 216 -3.69 9.20 -12.23
C LEU A 216 -3.99 10.10 -13.43
N PHE A 217 -3.12 11.06 -13.72
CA PHE A 217 -3.28 11.97 -14.85
C PHE A 217 -3.37 11.20 -16.18
N LEU A 218 -2.47 10.24 -16.41
CA LEU A 218 -2.50 9.39 -17.60
C LEU A 218 -3.76 8.52 -17.66
N SER A 219 -4.19 7.95 -16.53
CA SER A 219 -5.41 7.13 -16.45
C SER A 219 -6.68 7.95 -16.75
N VAL A 220 -6.76 9.20 -16.28
CA VAL A 220 -7.89 10.10 -16.55
C VAL A 220 -7.86 10.60 -17.99
N TRP A 221 -6.67 10.94 -18.51
CA TRP A 221 -6.51 11.40 -19.89
C TRP A 221 -7.06 10.40 -20.90
N ILE A 222 -6.67 9.13 -20.78
CA ILE A 222 -7.16 8.07 -21.66
C ILE A 222 -8.64 7.76 -21.42
N ALA A 223 -9.12 7.81 -20.17
CA ALA A 223 -10.55 7.66 -19.88
C ALA A 223 -11.38 8.69 -20.63
N VAL A 224 -11.01 9.97 -20.53
CA VAL A 224 -11.71 11.07 -21.21
C VAL A 224 -11.60 10.94 -22.73
N GLY A 225 -10.44 10.57 -23.27
CA GLY A 225 -10.25 10.32 -24.69
C GLY A 225 -11.18 9.22 -25.21
N HIS A 226 -11.19 8.07 -24.53
CA HIS A 226 -12.01 6.92 -24.89
C HIS A 226 -13.51 7.24 -24.83
N PHE A 227 -13.97 7.93 -23.79
CA PHE A 227 -15.37 8.36 -23.70
C PHE A 227 -15.77 9.37 -24.80
N ARG A 228 -14.86 10.26 -25.20
CA ARG A 228 -15.09 11.20 -26.30
C ARG A 228 -15.19 10.51 -27.65
N ASP A 229 -14.27 9.60 -27.95
CA ASP A 229 -14.24 8.87 -29.22
C ASP A 229 -15.43 7.89 -29.33
N MET A 230 -15.82 7.25 -28.23
CA MET A 230 -17.00 6.37 -28.20
C MET A 230 -18.32 7.12 -28.31
N ARG A 231 -18.42 8.36 -27.77
CA ARG A 231 -19.61 9.20 -27.99
C ARG A 231 -19.80 9.53 -29.48
N GLN A 232 -18.72 9.49 -30.27
CA GLN A 232 -18.73 9.71 -31.71
C GLN A 232 -19.06 8.43 -32.51
N PHE A 233 -18.66 7.25 -32.03
CA PHE A 233 -18.83 5.95 -32.71
C PHE A 233 -19.55 4.92 -31.82
N ARG A 234 -20.89 4.97 -31.80
CA ARG A 234 -21.71 3.97 -31.11
C ARG A 234 -21.87 2.70 -31.96
N SER A 235 -20.98 1.72 -31.79
CA SER A 235 -21.11 0.39 -32.42
C SER A 235 -21.46 -0.70 -31.39
N SER A 236 -22.22 -1.70 -31.81
CA SER A 236 -22.78 -2.75 -30.93
C SER A 236 -21.74 -3.73 -30.35
N THR A 237 -20.52 -3.79 -30.90
CA THR A 237 -19.39 -4.56 -30.33
C THR A 237 -18.71 -3.82 -29.16
N GLY A 238 -19.05 -2.54 -28.95
CA GLY A 238 -18.47 -1.70 -27.90
C GLY A 238 -18.89 -2.07 -26.47
N SER A 239 -20.05 -2.69 -26.26
CA SER A 239 -20.64 -2.88 -24.91
C SER A 239 -19.75 -3.67 -23.95
N ILE A 240 -19.13 -4.77 -24.40
CA ILE A 240 -18.32 -5.65 -23.52
C ILE A 240 -16.97 -5.01 -23.18
N VAL A 241 -16.38 -4.30 -24.14
CA VAL A 241 -15.11 -3.57 -23.94
C VAL A 241 -15.35 -2.33 -23.07
N GLU A 242 -16.51 -1.68 -23.23
CA GLU A 242 -16.98 -0.55 -22.41
C GLU A 242 -17.16 -0.95 -20.94
N ASP A 243 -17.78 -2.10 -20.67
CA ASP A 243 -17.96 -2.61 -19.30
C ASP A 243 -16.61 -2.95 -18.63
N CYS A 244 -15.66 -3.54 -19.37
CA CYS A 244 -14.31 -3.86 -18.89
C CYS A 244 -13.53 -2.61 -18.51
N PHE A 245 -13.53 -1.64 -19.43
CA PHE A 245 -12.86 -0.36 -19.26
C PHE A 245 -13.46 0.41 -18.07
N THR A 246 -14.79 0.37 -17.91
CA THR A 246 -15.51 1.01 -16.81
C THR A 246 -15.15 0.39 -15.46
N VAL A 247 -15.08 -0.94 -15.35
CA VAL A 247 -14.64 -1.63 -14.13
C VAL A 247 -13.18 -1.29 -13.79
N MET A 248 -12.32 -1.23 -14.80
CA MET A 248 -10.91 -0.88 -14.64
C MET A 248 -10.70 0.56 -14.15
N ILE A 249 -11.44 1.52 -14.71
CA ILE A 249 -11.41 2.92 -14.29
C ILE A 249 -11.99 3.10 -12.89
N LYS A 250 -13.12 2.44 -12.57
CA LYS A 250 -13.75 2.52 -11.25
C LYS A 250 -12.78 2.06 -10.15
N SER A 251 -12.08 0.96 -10.39
CA SER A 251 -11.08 0.44 -9.44
C SER A 251 -9.84 1.34 -9.33
N HIS A 252 -9.39 1.96 -10.43
CA HIS A 252 -8.35 3.00 -10.37
C HIS A 252 -8.79 4.20 -9.53
N LEU A 253 -9.99 4.74 -9.76
CA LEU A 253 -10.50 5.90 -9.02
C LEU A 253 -10.58 5.63 -7.52
N LEU A 254 -11.06 4.44 -7.11
CA LEU A 254 -11.09 4.05 -5.70
C LEU A 254 -9.69 3.96 -5.09
N TYR A 255 -8.72 3.38 -5.82
CA TYR A 255 -7.33 3.33 -5.38
C TYR A 255 -6.73 4.73 -5.23
N PHE A 256 -6.87 5.59 -6.24
CA PHE A 256 -6.32 6.94 -6.21
C PHE A 256 -6.99 7.83 -5.17
N ALA A 257 -8.28 7.66 -4.89
CA ALA A 257 -8.96 8.37 -3.80
C ALA A 257 -8.40 7.98 -2.43
N SER A 258 -8.14 6.68 -2.20
CA SER A 258 -7.44 6.23 -1.00
C SER A 258 -6.02 6.79 -0.95
N PHE A 259 -5.25 6.68 -2.05
CA PHE A 259 -3.88 7.18 -2.13
C PHE A 259 -3.79 8.66 -1.80
N THR A 260 -4.70 9.46 -2.36
CA THR A 260 -4.77 10.89 -2.08
C THR A 260 -5.06 11.16 -0.61
N THR A 261 -5.96 10.39 0.00
CA THR A 261 -6.27 10.51 1.43
C THR A 261 -5.03 10.24 2.28
N VAL A 262 -4.31 9.15 2.00
CA VAL A 262 -3.06 8.80 2.69
C VAL A 262 -1.98 9.85 2.47
N ALA A 263 -1.78 10.33 1.24
CA ALA A 263 -0.80 11.36 0.94
C ALA A 263 -1.12 12.68 1.66
N CYS A 264 -2.39 13.08 1.74
CA CYS A 264 -2.82 14.24 2.51
C CYS A 264 -2.55 14.05 4.01
N LEU A 265 -2.86 12.87 4.56
CA LEU A 265 -2.59 12.57 5.97
C LEU A 265 -1.07 12.58 6.26
N GLN A 266 -0.26 12.03 5.35
CA GLN A 266 1.19 12.03 5.49
C GLN A 266 1.77 13.46 5.43
N LEU A 267 1.31 14.29 4.49
CA LEU A 267 1.75 15.68 4.40
C LEU A 267 1.30 16.49 5.62
N GLY A 268 0.10 16.22 6.14
CA GLY A 268 -0.40 16.86 7.36
C GLY A 268 0.40 16.45 8.60
N HIS A 269 0.87 15.20 8.67
CA HIS A 269 1.71 14.71 9.77
C HIS A 269 2.99 15.54 9.96
N ILE A 270 3.53 16.08 8.85
CA ILE A 270 4.77 16.88 8.84
C ILE A 270 4.50 18.34 9.30
N SER A 271 3.25 18.72 9.55
CA SER A 271 2.94 20.05 10.05
C SER A 271 3.51 20.25 11.46
N PRO A 272 4.24 21.35 11.75
CA PRO A 272 4.75 21.65 13.09
C PRO A 272 3.66 21.67 14.15
N ALA A 273 2.45 22.08 13.77
CA ALA A 273 1.30 22.12 14.68
C ALA A 273 0.89 20.73 15.18
N ILE A 274 1.16 19.68 14.38
CA ILE A 274 0.89 18.29 14.73
C ILE A 274 2.13 17.69 15.41
N LEU A 275 3.32 17.89 14.85
CA LEU A 275 4.60 17.41 15.39
C LEU A 275 4.89 17.89 16.83
N ASP A 276 4.61 19.16 17.15
CA ASP A 276 4.90 19.73 18.47
C ASP A 276 3.78 19.50 19.50
N SER A 277 2.68 18.85 19.09
CA SER A 277 1.49 18.72 19.92
C SER A 277 1.38 17.35 20.58
N ASN A 278 1.44 17.32 21.91
CA ASN A 278 1.17 16.13 22.72
C ASN A 278 -0.34 15.92 22.96
N SER A 279 -1.16 16.28 21.98
CA SER A 279 -2.61 16.19 22.13
C SER A 279 -3.09 14.76 21.84
N VAL A 280 -4.16 14.33 22.52
CA VAL A 280 -4.87 13.09 22.17
C VAL A 280 -5.30 13.08 20.69
N GLY A 281 -5.56 14.27 20.12
CA GLY A 281 -5.86 14.42 18.70
C GLY A 281 -4.71 14.00 17.79
N THR A 282 -3.47 14.22 18.19
CA THR A 282 -2.25 13.84 17.46
C THR A 282 -2.06 12.35 17.44
N GLU A 283 -2.28 11.68 18.57
CA GLU A 283 -2.25 10.21 18.67
C GLU A 283 -3.33 9.56 17.80
N ILE A 284 -4.55 10.12 17.81
CA ILE A 284 -5.62 9.65 16.93
C ILE A 284 -5.22 9.86 15.46
N TYR A 285 -4.61 10.99 15.13
CA TYR A 285 -4.17 11.30 13.77
C TYR A 285 -3.11 10.31 13.27
N THR A 286 -2.07 10.03 14.07
CA THR A 286 -1.04 9.04 13.74
C THR A 286 -1.63 7.64 13.60
N GLY A 287 -2.59 7.29 14.46
CA GLY A 287 -3.31 6.03 14.36
C GLY A 287 -4.13 5.88 13.08
N ILE A 288 -4.87 6.92 12.68
CA ILE A 288 -5.63 6.94 11.43
C ILE A 288 -4.68 6.83 10.23
N LEU A 289 -3.55 7.53 10.26
CA LEU A 289 -2.53 7.46 9.22
C LEU A 289 -1.98 6.03 9.08
N GLN A 290 -1.61 5.36 10.18
CA GLN A 290 -1.11 3.99 10.17
C GLN A 290 -2.14 2.99 9.62
N ILE A 291 -3.41 3.05 10.09
CA ILE A 291 -4.48 2.18 9.55
C ILE A 291 -4.64 2.42 8.04
N SER A 292 -4.69 3.68 7.62
CA SER A 292 -4.90 4.04 6.21
C SER A 292 -3.75 3.53 5.33
N LEU A 293 -2.51 3.60 5.81
CA LEU A 293 -1.32 3.08 5.13
C LEU A 293 -1.40 1.56 4.94
N ILE A 294 -1.70 0.82 6.01
CA ILE A 294 -1.80 -0.64 5.99
C ILE A 294 -2.91 -1.10 5.04
N VAL A 295 -4.09 -0.47 5.12
CA VAL A 295 -5.22 -0.77 4.23
C VAL A 295 -4.85 -0.49 2.77
N GLN A 296 -4.19 0.63 2.50
CA GLN A 296 -3.80 0.98 1.15
C GLN A 296 -2.82 -0.01 0.53
N MET A 297 -1.79 -0.41 1.28
CA MET A 297 -0.75 -1.31 0.79
C MET A 297 -1.25 -2.76 0.67
N PHE A 298 -1.96 -3.26 1.68
CA PHE A 298 -2.24 -4.70 1.81
C PHE A 298 -3.68 -5.11 1.49
N VAL A 299 -4.61 -4.17 1.38
CA VAL A 299 -6.02 -4.47 1.01
C VAL A 299 -6.33 -3.97 -0.40
N LEU A 300 -6.05 -2.69 -0.69
CA LEU A 300 -6.41 -2.12 -1.99
C LEU A 300 -5.56 -2.64 -3.15
N GLY A 301 -4.27 -2.91 -2.92
CA GLY A 301 -3.37 -3.51 -3.91
C GLY A 301 -3.84 -4.86 -4.43
N PRO A 302 -4.07 -5.85 -3.54
CA PRO A 302 -4.63 -7.14 -3.92
C PRO A 302 -6.00 -7.03 -4.61
N ARG A 303 -6.89 -6.15 -4.11
CA ARG A 303 -8.22 -5.91 -4.69
C ARG A 303 -8.19 -5.34 -6.10
N LEU A 304 -7.19 -4.51 -6.43
CA LEU A 304 -6.97 -4.05 -7.80
C LEU A 304 -6.79 -5.24 -8.75
N ILE A 305 -5.97 -6.23 -8.39
CA ILE A 305 -5.73 -7.41 -9.23
C ILE A 305 -6.99 -8.28 -9.32
N LEU A 306 -7.65 -8.53 -8.19
CA LEU A 306 -8.85 -9.38 -8.13
C LEU A 306 -9.99 -8.81 -8.98
N SER A 307 -10.24 -7.50 -8.92
CA SER A 307 -11.34 -6.86 -9.68
C SER A 307 -11.27 -7.12 -11.19
N VAL A 308 -10.06 -7.16 -11.75
CA VAL A 308 -9.84 -7.42 -13.18
C VAL A 308 -10.02 -8.91 -13.50
N ARG A 309 -9.53 -9.79 -12.62
CA ARG A 309 -9.67 -11.25 -12.83
C ARG A 309 -11.10 -11.73 -12.69
N GLU A 310 -11.82 -11.20 -11.70
CA GLU A 310 -13.22 -11.51 -11.48
C GLU A 310 -14.04 -11.11 -12.71
N TYR A 311 -13.78 -9.91 -13.25
CA TYR A 311 -14.42 -9.46 -14.48
C TYR A 311 -14.11 -10.38 -15.68
N ASN A 312 -12.83 -10.74 -15.87
CA ASN A 312 -12.45 -11.65 -16.95
C ASN A 312 -13.06 -13.05 -16.79
N ALA A 313 -13.17 -13.57 -15.57
CA ALA A 313 -13.81 -14.85 -15.30
C ALA A 313 -15.30 -14.82 -15.63
N ARG A 314 -16.02 -13.74 -15.25
CA ARG A 314 -17.43 -13.53 -15.61
C ARG A 314 -17.65 -13.48 -17.12
N LEU A 315 -16.76 -12.80 -17.85
CA LEU A 315 -16.83 -12.76 -19.31
C LEU A 315 -16.68 -14.15 -19.95
N VAL A 316 -15.77 -14.98 -19.44
CA VAL A 316 -15.61 -16.35 -19.93
C VAL A 316 -16.86 -17.18 -19.66
N THR A 317 -17.44 -17.08 -18.46
CA THR A 317 -18.67 -17.82 -18.13
C THR A 317 -19.87 -17.38 -18.97
N ASP A 318 -20.01 -16.08 -19.24
CA ASP A 318 -21.12 -15.55 -20.06
C ASP A 318 -20.98 -15.97 -21.53
N SER A 319 -19.74 -16.01 -22.04
CA SER A 319 -19.45 -16.52 -23.39
C SER A 319 -19.76 -18.02 -23.51
N ASP A 320 -19.37 -18.82 -22.53
CA ASP A 320 -19.62 -20.26 -22.52
C ASP A 320 -21.12 -20.56 -22.39
N ALA A 321 -21.85 -19.80 -21.56
CA ALA A 321 -23.30 -19.89 -21.44
C ALA A 321 -24.01 -19.53 -22.75
N GLY A 322 -23.59 -18.44 -23.42
CA GLY A 322 -24.12 -18.04 -24.73
C GLY A 322 -23.84 -19.06 -25.84
N THR A 323 -22.67 -19.69 -25.80
CA THR A 323 -22.30 -20.78 -26.74
C THR A 323 -23.13 -22.05 -26.49
N HIS A 324 -23.41 -22.37 -25.22
CA HIS A 324 -24.28 -23.50 -24.87
C HIS A 324 -25.74 -23.25 -25.25
N MET A 325 -26.25 -22.02 -25.08
CA MET A 325 -27.62 -21.64 -25.43
C MET A 325 -27.84 -21.64 -26.95
N THR A 326 -26.84 -21.19 -27.73
CA THR A 326 -26.87 -21.26 -29.20
C THR A 326 -26.76 -22.69 -29.72
N SER A 327 -25.96 -23.55 -29.07
CA SER A 327 -25.91 -25.00 -29.33
C SER A 327 -27.29 -25.66 -29.14
N ILE A 328 -27.97 -25.40 -28.02
CA ILE A 328 -29.30 -25.93 -27.73
C ILE A 328 -30.32 -25.44 -28.77
N ALA A 329 -30.33 -24.14 -29.09
CA ALA A 329 -31.25 -23.59 -30.09
C ALA A 329 -31.00 -24.12 -31.52
N PHE A 330 -29.74 -24.41 -31.86
CA PHE A 330 -29.40 -25.03 -33.14
C PHE A 330 -29.86 -26.48 -33.20
N GLN A 331 -29.73 -27.23 -32.09
CA GLN A 331 -30.21 -28.61 -31.97
C GLN A 331 -31.74 -28.70 -31.99
N GLU A 332 -32.44 -27.74 -31.38
CA GLU A 332 -33.90 -27.61 -31.44
C GLU A 332 -34.40 -27.30 -32.86
N ARG A 333 -33.73 -26.40 -33.60
CA ARG A 333 -34.08 -26.14 -35.02
C ARG A 333 -33.79 -27.32 -35.95
N VAL A 334 -32.73 -28.09 -35.69
CA VAL A 334 -32.43 -29.30 -36.49
C VAL A 334 -33.48 -30.39 -36.26
N HIS A 335 -34.06 -30.49 -35.06
CA HIS A 335 -35.13 -31.46 -34.77
C HIS A 335 -36.52 -31.07 -35.32
N VAL A 336 -36.75 -29.81 -35.71
CA VAL A 336 -38.07 -29.35 -36.21
C VAL A 336 -38.26 -29.56 -37.73
N SER A 337 -37.25 -29.99 -38.50
CA SER A 337 -37.34 -30.10 -39.97
C SER A 337 -37.53 -31.52 -40.54
N THR A 338 -37.91 -32.53 -39.76
CA THR A 338 -38.18 -33.90 -40.28
C THR A 338 -39.56 -34.41 -39.85
N SER A 339 -40.61 -33.79 -40.36
CA SER A 339 -41.97 -34.37 -40.37
C SER A 339 -42.81 -33.73 -41.48
N SER A 340 -42.49 -34.05 -42.72
CA SER A 340 -43.49 -34.01 -43.81
C SER A 340 -43.02 -34.90 -44.96
N THR A 341 -43.31 -36.20 -44.84
CA THR A 341 -43.33 -37.13 -45.97
C THR A 341 -44.78 -37.46 -46.29
N VAL A 342 -45.14 -37.07 -47.52
CA VAL A 342 -45.99 -37.75 -48.53
C VAL A 342 -47.46 -37.96 -48.21
#